data_AF-W0A7T3-F1
#
_entry.id   AF-W0A7T3-F1
#
_cell.length_a   1.000
_cell.length_b   1.000
_cell.length_c   1.000
_cell.angle_alpha   90.00
_cell.angle_beta   90.00
_cell.angle_gamma   90.00
#
_symmetry.space_group_name_H-M   'P 1'
#
loop_
_entity.id
_entity.type
_entity.pdbx_description
1 polymer ?
#
loop_
_entity_poly.entity_id
_entity_poly.type
_entity_poly.pdbx_seq_one_letter_code
_entity_poly.pdbx_strand_id
1 'polypeptide(L)'
;MMRNTGLAIVAAMVIATPARAEADQTFSGAGQRTALDCDGGSLRIEGASNEVSISGGCTALEVEGASNTIQVDMAPGGTITLVGASNRVRWTAPKDARVKVQATGAGNRVLRAD
;
A
#
# COMPACT_ATOMS: atom_id res chain seq x y z
N MET A 1 -48.91 48.86 -4.97
CA MET A 1 -48.64 47.61 -5.72
C MET A 1 -47.13 47.48 -5.84
N MET A 2 -46.41 46.37 -5.64
CA MET A 2 -46.64 45.03 -5.10
C MET A 2 -45.23 44.35 -5.13
N ARG A 3 -44.71 43.99 -3.94
CA ARG A 3 -43.83 42.84 -3.58
C ARG A 3 -42.53 42.44 -4.32
N ASN A 4 -41.63 41.92 -3.47
CA ASN A 4 -40.76 40.72 -3.59
C ASN A 4 -39.26 40.97 -3.84
N THR A 5 -38.38 40.88 -2.82
CA THR A 5 -37.76 39.68 -2.18
C THR A 5 -36.75 38.95 -3.06
N GLY A 6 -35.55 38.67 -2.53
CA GLY A 6 -34.72 37.59 -3.08
C GLY A 6 -33.26 37.63 -2.68
N LEU A 7 -32.97 37.13 -1.48
CA LEU A 7 -31.66 36.65 -1.02
C LEU A 7 -31.08 35.60 -1.99
N ALA A 8 -29.76 35.56 -2.20
CA ALA A 8 -28.95 34.33 -2.21
C ALA A 8 -27.49 34.65 -2.54
N ILE A 9 -26.67 34.91 -1.52
CA ILE A 9 -25.22 34.71 -1.62
C ILE A 9 -25.01 33.21 -1.44
N VAL A 10 -24.75 32.50 -2.54
CA VAL A 10 -24.40 31.07 -2.49
C VAL A 10 -22.93 30.99 -2.08
N ALA A 11 -22.68 30.79 -0.79
CA ALA A 11 -21.37 30.40 -0.30
C ALA A 11 -21.12 28.95 -0.74
N ALA A 12 -20.33 28.76 -1.80
CA ALA A 12 -19.87 27.44 -2.20
C ALA A 12 -18.94 26.89 -1.11
N MET A 13 -19.47 25.98 -0.28
CA MET A 13 -18.71 25.24 0.71
C MET A 13 -17.83 24.23 -0.05
N VAL A 14 -16.57 24.58 -0.26
CA VAL A 14 -15.56 23.65 -0.76
C VAL A 14 -15.34 22.62 0.35
N ILE A 15 -15.97 21.45 0.23
CA ILE A 15 -15.64 20.31 1.07
C ILE A 15 -14.27 19.85 0.59
N ALA A 16 -13.22 20.38 1.21
CA ALA A 16 -11.88 19.84 1.06
C ALA A 16 -11.92 18.41 1.62
N THR A 17 -12.12 17.43 0.75
CA THR A 17 -11.82 16.04 1.09
C THR A 17 -10.37 16.02 1.55
N PRO A 18 -10.03 15.51 2.75
CA PRO A 18 -8.64 15.29 3.07
C PRO A 18 -8.12 14.34 2.00
N ALA A 19 -7.19 14.82 1.17
CA ALA A 19 -6.30 13.93 0.45
C ALA A 19 -5.68 13.07 1.56
N ARG A 20 -6.01 11.79 1.60
CA ARG A 20 -5.25 10.84 2.40
C ARG A 20 -3.84 10.98 1.87
N ALA A 21 -2.98 11.69 2.63
CA ALA A 21 -1.55 11.63 2.40
C ALA A 21 -1.24 10.14 2.45
N GLU A 22 -0.83 9.58 1.32
CA GLU A 22 -0.39 8.20 1.22
C GLU A 22 0.76 8.11 2.21
N ALA A 23 0.52 7.48 3.36
CA ALA A 23 1.53 7.39 4.40
C ALA A 23 2.64 6.49 3.86
N ASP A 24 3.68 7.09 3.28
CA ASP A 24 4.88 6.41 2.81
C ASP A 24 5.67 5.94 4.03
N GLN A 25 5.29 4.77 4.55
CA GLN A 25 6.05 4.11 5.61
C GLN A 25 7.29 3.47 4.99
N THR A 26 8.43 3.57 5.67
CA THR A 26 9.66 2.90 5.25
C THR A 26 10.22 2.08 6.40
N PHE A 27 10.49 0.81 6.14
CA PHE A 27 11.21 -0.09 7.02
C PHE A 27 12.53 -0.48 6.37
N SER A 28 13.64 -0.31 7.10
CA SER A 28 14.97 -0.72 6.65
C SER A 28 15.62 -1.60 7.71
N GLY A 29 16.17 -2.74 7.30
CA GLY A 29 16.79 -3.66 8.25
C GLY A 29 17.47 -4.86 7.59
N ALA A 30 18.20 -5.62 8.41
CA ALA A 30 18.80 -6.89 8.00
C ALA A 30 18.59 -7.97 9.06
N GLY A 31 18.11 -9.15 8.66
CA GLY A 31 17.89 -10.28 9.56
C GLY A 31 16.79 -10.04 10.61
N GLN A 32 15.89 -9.09 10.36
CA GLN A 32 14.85 -8.71 11.32
C GLN A 32 13.60 -9.57 11.16
N ARG A 33 12.87 -9.78 12.26
CA ARG A 33 11.51 -10.33 12.24
C ARG A 33 10.56 -9.31 12.85
N THR A 34 9.61 -8.80 12.09
CA THR A 34 8.72 -7.72 12.55
C THR A 34 7.32 -7.82 11.94
N ALA A 35 6.38 -7.10 12.57
CA ALA A 35 5.04 -6.87 12.06
C ALA A 35 4.82 -5.36 11.86
N LEU A 36 4.20 -4.98 10.75
CA LEU A 36 3.93 -3.60 10.37
C LEU A 36 2.45 -3.45 10.00
N ASP A 37 1.91 -2.25 10.22
CA ASP A 37 0.56 -1.90 9.79
C ASP A 37 0.64 -0.84 8.69
N CYS A 38 0.07 -1.13 7.54
CA CYS A 38 0.10 -0.24 6.38
C CYS A 38 -0.87 0.95 6.52
N ASP A 39 -1.90 0.84 7.39
CA ASP A 39 -2.95 1.84 7.58
C ASP A 39 -3.58 2.34 6.26
N GLY A 40 -3.82 1.43 5.31
CA GLY A 40 -4.33 1.74 3.98
C GLY A 40 -3.37 2.52 3.08
N GLY A 41 -2.15 2.77 3.52
CA GLY A 41 -1.11 3.52 2.81
C GLY A 41 -0.14 2.65 2.01
N SER A 42 1.04 3.20 1.80
CA SER A 42 2.17 2.63 1.08
C SER A 42 3.27 2.20 2.05
N LEU A 43 3.94 1.09 1.75
CA LEU A 43 5.06 0.62 2.57
C LEU A 43 6.25 0.27 1.67
N ARG A 44 7.41 0.83 1.98
CA ARG A 44 8.71 0.45 1.41
C ARG A 44 9.49 -0.40 2.42
N ILE A 45 10.01 -1.53 1.97
CA ILE A 45 10.90 -2.42 2.72
C ILE A 45 12.25 -2.45 2.04
N GLU A 46 13.29 -2.12 2.78
CA GLU A 46 14.67 -2.12 2.32
C GLU A 46 15.53 -3.08 3.14
N GLY A 47 16.48 -3.72 2.47
CA GLY A 47 17.53 -4.51 3.10
C GLY A 47 17.41 -6.00 2.82
N ALA A 48 17.87 -6.84 3.75
CA ALA A 48 18.11 -8.25 3.44
C ALA A 48 17.73 -9.23 4.56
N SER A 49 17.30 -10.42 4.15
CA SER A 49 16.99 -11.53 5.05
C SER A 49 15.97 -11.18 6.14
N ASN A 50 15.06 -10.24 5.88
CA ASN A 50 14.00 -9.90 6.82
C ASN A 50 12.80 -10.84 6.69
N GLU A 51 12.08 -11.02 7.78
CA GLU A 51 10.79 -11.70 7.84
C GLU A 51 9.74 -10.70 8.33
N VAL A 52 8.85 -10.27 7.43
CA VAL A 52 7.92 -9.17 7.71
C VAL A 52 6.49 -9.60 7.45
N SER A 53 5.61 -9.35 8.43
CA SER A 53 4.16 -9.51 8.29
C SER A 53 3.51 -8.12 8.25
N ILE A 54 2.70 -7.85 7.24
CA ILE A 54 2.12 -6.53 6.99
C ILE A 54 0.60 -6.66 6.92
N SER A 55 -0.11 -5.90 7.75
CA SER A 55 -1.57 -5.83 7.76
C SER A 55 -2.05 -4.44 7.32
N GLY A 56 -3.37 -4.20 7.37
CA GLY A 56 -3.93 -2.85 7.15
C GLY A 56 -4.28 -2.51 5.71
N GLY A 57 -4.19 -3.46 4.78
CA GLY A 57 -4.63 -3.28 3.39
C GLY A 57 -3.75 -2.30 2.62
N CYS A 58 -2.50 -2.66 2.36
CA CYS A 58 -1.57 -1.80 1.62
C CYS A 58 -2.11 -1.46 0.23
N THR A 59 -2.07 -0.17 -0.13
CA THR A 59 -2.33 0.28 -1.51
C THR A 59 -1.07 0.13 -2.37
N ALA A 60 0.12 0.23 -1.76
CA ALA A 60 1.38 -0.09 -2.41
C ALA A 60 2.36 -0.80 -1.46
N LEU A 61 3.05 -1.80 -1.96
CA LEU A 61 4.21 -2.42 -1.31
C LEU A 61 5.40 -2.34 -2.25
N GLU A 62 6.49 -1.73 -1.81
CA GLU A 62 7.77 -1.73 -2.50
C GLU A 62 8.79 -2.51 -1.65
N VAL A 63 9.53 -3.41 -2.28
CA VAL A 63 10.58 -4.19 -1.62
C VAL A 63 11.86 -4.08 -2.42
N GLU A 64 12.89 -3.55 -1.80
CA GLU A 64 14.23 -3.46 -2.36
C GLU A 64 15.22 -4.28 -1.50
N GLY A 65 15.93 -5.19 -2.16
CA GLY A 65 17.04 -5.92 -1.55
C GLY A 65 16.99 -7.42 -1.80
N ALA A 66 17.40 -8.23 -0.82
CA ALA A 66 17.63 -9.65 -1.07
C ALA A 66 17.16 -10.59 0.05
N SER A 67 16.66 -11.77 -0.35
CA SER A 67 16.30 -12.87 0.56
C SER A 67 15.24 -12.50 1.62
N ASN A 68 14.43 -11.46 1.39
CA ASN A 68 13.34 -11.11 2.30
C ASN A 68 12.18 -12.11 2.15
N THR A 69 11.48 -12.38 3.25
CA THR A 69 10.25 -13.19 3.30
C THR A 69 9.12 -12.32 3.85
N ILE A 70 8.14 -12.00 3.01
CA ILE A 70 7.11 -11.00 3.32
C ILE A 70 5.73 -11.63 3.17
N GLN A 71 4.85 -11.34 4.14
CA GLN A 71 3.42 -11.60 4.10
C GLN A 71 2.69 -10.26 4.15
N VAL A 72 1.78 -9.99 3.22
CA VAL A 72 1.10 -8.69 3.14
C VAL A 72 -0.39 -8.82 2.84
N ASP A 73 -1.22 -8.06 3.54
CA ASP A 73 -2.62 -7.84 3.19
C ASP A 73 -2.74 -6.61 2.28
N MET A 74 -3.18 -6.81 1.04
CA MET A 74 -3.29 -5.75 0.04
C MET A 74 -4.72 -5.20 -0.06
N ALA A 75 -4.84 -3.90 -0.31
CA ALA A 75 -6.09 -3.27 -0.70
C ALA A 75 -6.48 -3.64 -2.15
N PRO A 76 -7.78 -3.59 -2.49
CA PRO A 76 -8.24 -3.71 -3.87
C PRO A 76 -7.58 -2.67 -4.80
N GLY A 77 -7.02 -3.12 -5.92
CA GLY A 77 -6.33 -2.25 -6.87
C GLY A 77 -4.87 -1.94 -6.50
N GLY A 78 -4.36 -2.52 -5.41
CA GLY A 78 -3.01 -2.24 -4.93
C GLY A 78 -1.90 -2.73 -5.87
N THR A 79 -0.67 -2.30 -5.58
CA THR A 79 0.52 -2.64 -6.36
C THR A 79 1.62 -3.21 -5.48
N ILE A 80 2.30 -4.26 -5.96
CA ILE A 80 3.50 -4.84 -5.35
C ILE A 80 4.65 -4.68 -6.34
N THR A 81 5.69 -3.97 -5.93
CA THR A 81 6.93 -3.79 -6.68
C THR A 81 8.06 -4.46 -5.92
N LEU A 82 8.76 -5.39 -6.58
CA LEU A 82 9.90 -6.11 -6.03
C LEU A 82 11.14 -5.84 -6.87
N VAL A 83 12.23 -5.40 -6.23
CA VAL A 83 13.52 -5.19 -6.87
C VAL A 83 14.60 -5.91 -6.07
N GLY A 84 15.42 -6.69 -6.77
CA GLY A 84 16.57 -7.38 -6.19
C GLY A 84 16.51 -8.89 -6.38
N ALA A 85 16.93 -9.67 -5.40
CA ALA A 85 17.13 -11.12 -5.60
C ALA A 85 16.58 -12.02 -4.49
N SER A 86 16.03 -13.17 -4.88
CA SER A 86 15.59 -14.24 -3.98
C SER A 86 14.57 -13.81 -2.91
N ASN A 87 13.82 -12.73 -3.15
CA ASN A 87 12.76 -12.29 -2.25
C ASN A 87 11.51 -13.17 -2.44
N ARG A 88 10.80 -13.44 -1.34
CA ARG A 88 9.55 -14.21 -1.33
C ARG A 88 8.44 -13.37 -0.74
N VAL A 89 7.44 -13.04 -1.56
CA VAL A 89 6.25 -12.31 -1.11
C VAL A 89 5.03 -13.21 -1.25
N ARG A 90 4.28 -13.34 -0.16
CA ARG A 90 2.91 -13.86 -0.17
C ARG A 90 1.96 -12.71 0.13
N TRP A 91 0.91 -12.57 -0.67
CA TRP A 91 -0.05 -11.50 -0.49
C TRP A 91 -1.48 -12.01 -0.47
N THR A 92 -2.32 -11.41 0.35
CA THR A 92 -3.78 -11.61 0.35
C THR A 92 -4.47 -10.36 -0.18
N ALA A 93 -5.71 -10.49 -0.62
CA ALA A 93 -6.59 -9.37 -0.96
C ALA A 93 -8.04 -9.86 -0.95
N PRO A 94 -9.04 -8.97 -0.80
CA PRO A 94 -10.45 -9.34 -0.90
C PRO A 94 -10.78 -10.18 -2.14
N LYS A 95 -11.82 -11.00 -2.05
CA LYS A 95 -12.30 -11.83 -3.17
C LYS A 95 -12.56 -10.92 -4.38
N ASP A 96 -11.98 -11.28 -5.53
CA ASP A 96 -12.01 -10.54 -6.80
C ASP A 96 -11.12 -9.29 -6.92
N ALA A 97 -10.42 -8.88 -5.84
CA ALA A 97 -9.46 -7.79 -5.91
C ALA A 97 -8.33 -8.09 -6.90
N ARG A 98 -8.02 -7.10 -7.74
CA ARG A 98 -6.84 -7.13 -8.62
C ARG A 98 -5.69 -6.44 -7.91
N VAL A 99 -4.54 -7.10 -7.87
CA VAL A 99 -3.28 -6.53 -7.38
C VAL A 99 -2.28 -6.62 -8.53
N LYS A 100 -1.63 -5.52 -8.84
CA LYS A 100 -0.56 -5.47 -9.84
C LYS A 100 0.73 -5.96 -9.19
N VAL A 101 1.44 -6.87 -9.85
CA VAL A 101 2.71 -7.39 -9.35
C VAL A 101 3.79 -7.17 -10.39
N GLN A 102 4.87 -6.51 -9.99
CA GLN A 102 6.08 -6.30 -10.77
C GLN A 102 7.26 -6.83 -9.96
N ALA A 103 8.08 -7.70 -10.56
CA ALA A 103 9.27 -8.24 -9.93
C ALA A 103 10.45 -8.15 -10.90
N THR A 104 11.51 -7.48 -10.47
CA THR A 104 12.74 -7.22 -11.23
C THR A 104 13.94 -7.82 -10.51
N GLY A 105 14.81 -8.48 -11.26
CA GLY A 105 15.97 -9.21 -10.74
C GLY A 105 15.76 -10.73 -10.70
N ALA A 106 16.60 -11.45 -9.96
CA ALA A 106 16.73 -12.90 -10.10
C ALA A 106 16.13 -13.68 -8.91
N GLY A 107 15.40 -14.77 -9.19
CA GLY A 107 14.95 -15.71 -8.15
C GLY A 107 13.84 -15.19 -7.23
N ASN A 108 13.23 -14.05 -7.53
CA ASN A 108 12.09 -13.52 -6.79
C ASN A 108 10.84 -14.39 -7.00
N ARG A 109 10.03 -14.55 -5.94
CA ARG A 109 8.78 -15.31 -5.98
C ARG A 109 7.67 -14.53 -5.31
N VAL A 110 6.63 -14.20 -6.07
CA VAL A 110 5.44 -13.51 -5.56
C VAL A 110 4.23 -14.40 -5.77
N LEU A 111 3.50 -14.71 -4.70
CA LEU A 111 2.30 -15.52 -4.73
C LEU A 111 1.14 -14.83 -4.06
N ARG A 112 -0.06 -15.01 -4.61
CA ARG A 112 -1.29 -14.80 -3.87
C ARG A 112 -1.48 -15.98 -2.89
N ALA A 113 -1.74 -15.68 -1.62
CA ALA A 113 -2.28 -16.63 -0.66
C ALA A 113 -3.80 -16.67 -0.82
N ASP A 114 -4.34 -17.88 -0.95
CA ASP A 114 -5.73 -18.20 -1.24
C ASP A 114 -6.66 -18.05 -0.02
#